data_AF-A0A521K0H6-F1
#
_entry.id   AF-A0A521K0H6-F1
#
_cell.length_a   1.000
_cell.length_b   1.000
_cell.length_c   1.000
_cell.angle_alpha   90.00
_cell.angle_beta   90.00
_cell.angle_gamma   90.00
#
_symmetry.space_group_name_H-M   'P 1'
#
loop_
_entity.id
_entity.type
_entity.pdbx_description
1 polymer ?
#
loop_
_entity_poly.entity_id
_entity_poly.type
_entity_poly.pdbx_seq_one_letter_code
_entity_poly.pdbx_strand_id
1 'polypeptide(L)'
;MSETDEQAVRQAIATLSQADPIPKLLQQVKLGKMKPTDAGLRAITEAWLGTYRHVIERGLAFDATTLRRLDPSPRLAVLIEAGVLADDHAAVASLRKTFDQALAGAK
;
A
#
# COMPACT_ATOMS: atom_id res chain seq x y z
N MET A 1 -1.44 1.42 24.66
CA MET A 1 -1.95 2.04 23.42
C MET A 1 -3.19 2.83 23.80
N SER A 2 -3.25 4.12 23.51
CA SER A 2 -4.39 4.96 23.89
C SER A 2 -5.57 4.69 22.95
N GLU A 3 -6.82 4.93 23.35
CA GLU A 3 -8.00 4.76 22.46
C GLU A 3 -7.86 5.57 21.16
N THR A 4 -7.24 6.75 21.23
CA THR A 4 -6.91 7.59 20.06
C THR A 4 -5.94 6.91 19.09
N ASP A 5 -4.95 6.17 19.61
CA ASP A 5 -3.97 5.45 18.79
C ASP A 5 -4.66 4.27 18.08
N GLU A 6 -5.50 3.52 18.79
CA GLU A 6 -6.29 2.44 18.19
C GLU A 6 -7.25 2.94 17.11
N GLN A 7 -7.87 4.10 17.31
CA GLN A 7 -8.73 4.71 16.31
C GLN A 7 -7.94 5.14 15.07
N ALA A 8 -6.74 5.70 15.25
CA ALA A 8 -5.84 6.04 14.15
C ALA A 8 -5.42 4.79 13.35
N VAL A 9 -5.11 3.67 14.03
CA VAL A 9 -4.79 2.39 13.38
C VAL A 9 -5.98 1.88 12.56
N ARG A 10 -7.19 1.86 13.14
CA ARG A 10 -8.40 1.41 12.43
C ARG A 10 -8.68 2.26 11.21
N GLN A 11 -8.54 3.58 11.33
CA GLN A 11 -8.74 4.52 10.23
C GLN A 11 -7.71 4.30 9.11
N ALA A 12 -6.45 4.05 9.46
CA ALA A 12 -5.40 3.73 8.49
C ALA A 12 -5.73 2.44 7.74
N ILE A 13 -6.06 1.35 8.44
CA ILE A 13 -6.44 0.07 7.82
C ILE A 13 -7.65 0.25 6.89
N ALA A 14 -8.68 0.98 7.34
CA ALA A 14 -9.87 1.24 6.54
C ALA A 14 -9.55 2.03 5.27
N THR A 15 -8.74 3.10 5.39
CA THR A 15 -8.31 3.94 4.27
C THR A 15 -7.57 3.13 3.22
N LEU A 16 -6.59 2.31 3.64
CA LEU A 16 -5.80 1.49 2.73
C LEU A 16 -6.64 0.40 2.04
N SER A 17 -7.57 -0.19 2.78
CA SER A 17 -8.46 -1.25 2.25
C SER A 17 -9.48 -0.71 1.25
N GLN A 18 -10.00 0.50 1.49
CA GLN A 18 -10.95 1.16 0.59
C GLN A 18 -10.29 1.61 -0.73
N ALA A 19 -9.03 2.03 -0.65
CA ALA A 19 -8.26 2.46 -1.82
C ALA A 19 -7.57 1.30 -2.56
N ASP A 20 -7.59 0.07 -2.02
CA ASP A 20 -6.87 -1.08 -2.58
C ASP A 20 -7.38 -1.42 -4.00
N PRO A 21 -6.51 -1.35 -5.04
CA PRO A 21 -6.91 -1.65 -6.41
C PRO A 21 -7.06 -3.16 -6.66
N ILE A 22 -6.50 -4.02 -5.80
CA ILE A 22 -6.42 -5.47 -6.02
C ILE A 22 -7.80 -6.13 -6.13
N PRO A 23 -8.76 -5.91 -5.21
CA PRO A 23 -10.01 -6.66 -5.22
C PRO A 23 -10.85 -6.43 -6.49
N LYS A 24 -10.74 -5.26 -7.12
CA LYS A 24 -11.57 -4.88 -8.28
C LYS A 24 -10.81 -4.88 -9.59
N LEU A 25 -9.69 -4.16 -9.64
CA LEU A 25 -9.01 -3.86 -10.90
C LEU A 25 -8.10 -5.00 -11.32
N LEU A 26 -7.39 -5.61 -10.38
CA LEU A 26 -6.57 -6.79 -10.68
C LEU A 26 -7.41 -7.95 -11.17
N GLN A 27 -8.64 -8.10 -10.67
CA GLN A 27 -9.57 -9.10 -11.18
C GLN A 27 -9.90 -8.86 -12.65
N GLN A 28 -10.08 -7.61 -13.09
CA GLN A 28 -10.30 -7.30 -14.51
C GLN A 28 -9.08 -7.63 -15.37
N VAL A 29 -7.87 -7.39 -14.84
CA VAL A 29 -6.62 -7.77 -15.50
C VAL A 29 -6.52 -9.28 -15.67
N LYS A 30 -6.76 -10.05 -14.60
CA LYS A 30 -6.74 -11.52 -14.64
C LYS A 30 -7.78 -12.11 -15.59
N LEU A 31 -8.92 -11.45 -15.77
CA LEU A 31 -9.97 -11.85 -16.70
C LEU A 31 -9.71 -11.40 -18.16
N GLY A 32 -8.60 -10.70 -18.43
CA GLY A 32 -8.28 -10.17 -19.76
C GLY A 32 -9.16 -9.00 -20.21
N LYS A 33 -9.95 -8.43 -19.29
CA LYS A 33 -10.86 -7.29 -19.55
C LYS A 33 -10.16 -5.93 -19.48
N MET A 34 -8.96 -5.91 -18.91
CA MET A 34 -8.10 -4.73 -18.75
C MET A 34 -6.65 -5.16 -18.97
N LYS A 35 -5.86 -4.34 -19.63
CA LYS A 35 -4.42 -4.58 -19.78
C LYS A 35 -3.69 -4.14 -18.51
N PRO A 36 -2.67 -4.87 -18.05
CA PRO A 36 -1.85 -4.42 -16.92
C PRO A 36 -1.23 -3.03 -17.14
N THR A 37 -0.98 -2.68 -18.40
CA THR A 37 -0.35 -1.43 -18.82
C THR A 37 -1.36 -0.30 -19.09
N ASP A 38 -2.64 -0.50 -18.81
CA ASP A 38 -3.64 0.55 -18.99
C ASP A 38 -3.29 1.79 -18.15
N ALA A 39 -3.30 2.97 -18.79
CA ALA A 39 -2.90 4.22 -18.15
C ALA A 39 -3.79 4.56 -16.93
N GLY A 40 -5.09 4.27 -17.01
CA GLY A 40 -6.02 4.45 -15.89
C GLY A 40 -5.71 3.53 -14.71
N LEU A 41 -5.35 2.27 -14.98
CA LEU A 41 -4.95 1.33 -13.95
C LEU A 41 -3.66 1.76 -13.26
N ARG A 42 -2.69 2.23 -14.05
CA ARG A 42 -1.43 2.77 -13.56
C ARG A 42 -1.67 3.98 -12.65
N ALA A 43 -2.49 4.94 -13.09
CA ALA A 43 -2.80 6.14 -12.30
C ALA A 43 -3.45 5.80 -10.95
N ILE A 44 -4.42 4.86 -10.94
CA ILE A 44 -5.06 4.41 -9.70
C ILE A 44 -4.05 3.73 -8.78
N THR A 45 -3.20 2.87 -9.34
CA THR A 45 -2.19 2.15 -8.57
C THR A 45 -1.15 3.09 -7.98
N GLU A 46 -0.67 4.08 -8.74
CA GLU A 46 0.25 5.11 -8.25
C GLU A 46 -0.37 5.99 -7.15
N ALA A 47 -1.64 6.37 -7.30
CA ALA A 47 -2.38 7.11 -6.27
C ALA A 47 -2.55 6.29 -4.97
N TRP A 48 -2.78 4.98 -5.10
CA TRP A 48 -2.83 4.06 -3.97
C TRP A 48 -1.47 3.97 -3.26
N LEU A 49 -0.35 3.84 -3.98
CA LEU A 49 1.00 3.86 -3.40
C LEU A 49 1.27 5.16 -2.62
N GLY A 50 0.86 6.30 -3.17
CA GLY A 50 0.97 7.60 -2.50
C GLY A 50 0.14 7.67 -1.21
N THR A 51 -1.09 7.17 -1.24
CA THR A 51 -1.95 7.06 -0.05
C THR A 51 -1.32 6.15 1.01
N TYR A 52 -0.75 5.02 0.58
CA TYR A 52 -0.06 4.08 1.47
C TYR A 52 1.11 4.74 2.17
N ARG A 53 1.98 5.40 1.41
CA ARG A 53 3.14 6.09 1.95
C ARG A 53 2.71 7.14 2.98
N HIS A 54 1.70 7.94 2.66
CA HIS A 54 1.19 8.97 3.56
C HIS A 54 0.61 8.40 4.87
N VAL A 55 -0.06 7.26 4.81
CA VAL A 55 -0.56 6.56 6.00
C VAL A 55 0.59 6.11 6.90
N ILE A 56 1.67 5.56 6.32
CA ILE A 56 2.85 5.15 7.07
C ILE A 56 3.58 6.37 7.66
N GLU A 57 3.77 7.43 6.88
CA GLU A 57 4.44 8.68 7.32
C GLU A 57 3.68 9.37 8.45
N ARG A 58 2.34 9.35 8.41
CA ARG A 58 1.50 9.93 9.47
C ARG A 58 1.37 9.04 10.70
N GLY A 59 1.77 7.78 10.62
CA GLY A 59 1.73 6.80 11.69
C GLY A 59 2.80 7.02 12.76
N LEU A 60 2.92 8.24 13.33
CA LEU A 60 3.86 8.57 14.41
C LEU A 60 3.64 7.75 15.70
N ALA A 61 2.54 6.99 15.80
CA ALA A 61 2.16 6.18 16.95
C ALA A 61 2.02 4.68 16.65
N PHE A 62 2.37 4.21 15.43
CA PHE A 62 2.29 2.78 15.14
C PHE A 62 3.45 2.04 15.80
N ASP A 63 3.10 1.04 16.61
CA ASP A 63 4.06 0.08 17.12
C ASP A 63 4.52 -0.88 16.00
N ALA A 64 5.59 -1.62 16.25
CA ALA A 64 6.12 -2.57 15.27
C ALA A 64 5.08 -3.63 14.87
N THR A 65 4.17 -4.01 15.78
CA THR A 65 3.10 -4.98 15.51
C THR A 65 2.11 -4.44 14.48
N THR A 66 1.68 -3.19 14.63
CA THR A 66 0.79 -2.51 13.70
C THR A 66 1.45 -2.35 12.34
N LEU A 67 2.70 -1.89 12.31
CA LEU A 67 3.43 -1.73 11.05
C LEU A 67 3.53 -3.05 10.29
N ARG A 68 3.83 -4.18 10.94
CA ARG A 68 3.83 -5.49 10.27
C ARG A 68 2.47 -5.87 9.66
N ARG A 69 1.36 -5.43 10.25
CA ARG A 69 0.00 -5.63 9.67
C ARG A 69 -0.26 -4.73 8.47
N LEU A 70 0.43 -3.59 8.42
CA LEU A 70 0.46 -2.63 7.33
C LEU A 70 1.66 -2.87 6.40
N ASP A 71 2.20 -4.10 6.34
CA ASP A 71 3.27 -4.42 5.41
C ASP A 71 2.74 -4.27 3.97
N PRO A 72 3.33 -3.38 3.14
CA PRO A 72 2.92 -3.23 1.75
C PRO A 72 3.40 -4.39 0.87
N SER A 73 4.39 -5.17 1.30
CA SER A 73 5.11 -6.15 0.47
C SER A 73 4.19 -7.19 -0.20
N PRO A 74 3.22 -7.81 0.50
CA PRO A 74 2.34 -8.79 -0.15
C PRO A 74 1.52 -8.19 -1.30
N ARG A 75 1.08 -6.94 -1.15
CA ARG A 75 0.27 -6.25 -2.16
C ARG A 75 1.14 -5.77 -3.33
N LEU A 76 2.34 -5.27 -3.04
CA LEU A 76 3.31 -4.89 -4.05
C LEU A 76 3.70 -6.09 -4.93
N ALA A 77 3.98 -7.24 -4.32
CA ALA A 77 4.30 -8.47 -5.05
C ALA A 77 3.20 -8.85 -6.03
N VAL A 78 1.94 -8.84 -5.58
CA VAL A 78 0.78 -9.17 -6.42
C VAL A 78 0.62 -8.20 -7.60
N LEU A 79 0.87 -6.90 -7.41
CA LEU A 79 0.79 -5.91 -8.48
C LEU A 79 1.94 -6.02 -9.48
N ILE A 80 3.13 -6.38 -9.00
CA ILE A 80 4.33 -6.61 -9.83
C ILE A 80 4.18 -7.88 -10.66
N GLU A 81 3.77 -8.99 -10.04
CA GLU A 81 3.53 -10.27 -10.72
C GLU A 81 2.48 -10.16 -11.82
N ALA A 82 1.47 -9.31 -11.62
CA ALA A 82 0.44 -9.04 -12.62
C ALA A 82 0.91 -8.08 -13.74
N GLY A 83 2.12 -7.55 -13.67
CA GLY A 83 2.68 -6.60 -14.64
C GLY A 83 2.07 -5.20 -14.56
N VAL A 84 1.35 -4.88 -13.48
CA VAL A 84 0.75 -3.55 -13.26
C VAL A 84 1.80 -2.54 -12.81
N LEU A 85 2.75 -3.01 -12.01
CA LEU A 85 3.91 -2.25 -11.55
C LEU A 85 5.19 -2.96 -11.99
N ALA A 86 6.24 -2.18 -12.22
CA ALA A 86 7.59 -2.71 -12.31
C ALA A 86 8.22 -2.73 -10.91
N ASP A 87 9.10 -3.70 -10.64
CA ASP A 87 9.78 -3.80 -9.34
C ASP A 87 10.74 -2.62 -9.10
N ASP A 88 11.35 -2.09 -10.17
CA ASP A 88 12.23 -0.92 -10.15
C ASP A 88 11.49 0.42 -10.15
N HIS A 89 10.15 0.39 -10.06
CA HIS A 89 9.34 1.60 -10.10
C HIS A 89 9.63 2.52 -8.89
N ALA A 90 9.90 3.80 -9.15
CA ALA A 90 10.32 4.75 -8.10
C ALA A 90 9.35 4.83 -6.91
N ALA A 91 8.03 4.75 -7.17
CA ALA A 91 7.02 4.75 -6.10
C ALA A 91 7.05 3.49 -5.23
N VAL A 92 7.40 2.33 -5.80
CA VAL A 92 7.58 1.06 -5.06
C VAL A 92 8.79 1.18 -4.14
N ALA A 93 9.93 1.61 -4.68
CA ALA A 93 11.16 1.82 -3.91
C ALA A 93 10.96 2.85 -2.78
N SER A 94 10.25 3.96 -3.07
CA SER A 94 9.91 4.98 -2.08
C SER A 94 9.06 4.40 -0.95
N LEU A 95 8.01 3.62 -1.27
CA LEU A 95 7.13 3.05 -0.25
C LEU A 95 7.86 2.03 0.63
N ARG A 96 8.66 1.13 0.04
CA ARG A 96 9.48 0.16 0.78
C ARG A 96 10.41 0.86 1.77
N LYS A 97 11.14 1.88 1.29
CA LYS A 97 12.03 2.67 2.12
C LYS A 97 11.30 3.36 3.28
N THR A 98 10.16 4.00 3.01
CA THR A 98 9.35 4.65 4.05
C THR A 98 8.89 3.64 5.10
N PHE A 99 8.45 2.44 4.68
CA PHE A 99 8.04 1.38 5.60
C PHE A 99 9.20 0.88 6.47
N ASP A 100 10.35 0.59 5.86
CA ASP A 100 11.54 0.12 6.58
C ASP A 100 12.01 1.14 7.62
N GLN A 101 11.97 2.43 7.27
CA GLN A 101 12.29 3.52 8.20
C GLN A 101 11.29 3.60 9.36
N ALA A 102 9.99 3.49 9.07
CA ALA A 102 8.96 3.48 10.12
C ALA A 102 9.14 2.29 11.06
N LEU A 103 9.42 1.10 10.52
CA LEU A 103 9.61 -0.13 11.30
C LEU A 103 10.87 -0.07 12.17
N ALA A 104 11.97 0.48 11.64
CA ALA A 104 13.21 0.67 12.39
C ALA A 104 13.08 1.71 13.52
N GLY A 105 12.20 2.70 13.34
CA GLY A 105 11.92 3.74 14.34
C GLY A 105 10.84 3.38 15.36
N ALA A 106 10.12 2.28 15.16
CA ALA A 106 9.04 1.86 16.06
C ALA A 106 9.60 1.28 17.36
N LYS A 107 8.98 1.64 18.48
CA LYS A 107 9.28 1.10 19.81
C LYS A 107 8.55 -0.21 20.06
#